data_AF-A0A7Z6RCX1-F1
#
_entry.id   AF-A0A7Z6RCX1-F1
#
_cell.length_a   1.000
_cell.length_b   1.000
_cell.length_c   1.000
_cell.angle_alpha   90.00
_cell.angle_beta   90.00
_cell.angle_gamma   90.00
#
_symmetry.space_group_name_H-M   'P 1'
#
loop_
_entity.id
_entity.type
_entity.pdbx_description
1 polymer ?
#
loop_
_entity_poly.entity_id
_entity_poly.type
_entity_poly.pdbx_seq_one_letter_code
_entity_poly.pdbx_strand_id
1 'polypeptide(L)'
;MDNKFKNIPKRHLPQKLPFDYTSIYTDPQIIKLTTRANIAIGTYEGFLESIINPMLLISPLLSQEAVLSSKLEGTHATLKDLLNYEAGNKVDIERDELHEIINYRKALFYALENISTINNIDSKGLPLSNRIIRLPAK
;
A
#
# COMPACT_ATOMS: atom_id res chain seq x y z
N MET A 1 -34.82 1.39 31.87
CA MET A 1 -34.08 1.42 30.59
C MET A 1 -32.61 1.25 30.91
N ASP A 2 -32.09 0.04 30.68
CA ASP A 2 -30.74 -0.32 31.08
C ASP A 2 -29.69 0.46 30.31
N ASN A 3 -28.78 1.08 31.06
CA ASN A 3 -27.74 1.96 30.57
C ASN A 3 -26.62 1.14 29.90
N LYS A 4 -26.92 0.61 28.70
CA LYS A 4 -26.04 -0.24 27.85
C LYS A 4 -24.72 0.41 27.43
N PHE A 5 -24.49 1.66 27.81
CA PHE A 5 -23.37 2.47 27.36
C PHE A 5 -22.39 2.86 28.49
N LYS A 6 -22.54 2.29 29.69
CA LYS A 6 -21.70 2.63 30.85
C LYS A 6 -20.22 2.23 30.69
N ASN A 7 -19.93 1.29 29.78
CA ASN A 7 -18.59 0.72 29.55
C ASN A 7 -18.02 1.00 28.14
N ILE A 8 -18.54 1.98 27.39
CA ILE A 8 -17.92 2.32 26.11
C ILE A 8 -16.59 3.03 26.40
N PRO A 9 -15.45 2.57 25.83
CA PRO A 9 -14.21 3.33 25.90
C PRO A 9 -14.44 4.73 25.30
N LYS A 10 -13.92 5.77 25.98
CA LYS A 10 -14.01 7.14 25.47
C LYS A 10 -13.39 7.17 24.06
N ARG A 11 -14.14 7.70 23.09
CA ARG A 11 -13.67 7.89 21.71
C ARG A 11 -12.37 8.69 21.73
N HIS A 12 -11.27 8.08 21.31
CA HIS A 12 -10.04 8.81 21.07
C HIS A 12 -10.24 9.71 19.84
N LEU A 13 -10.12 11.02 20.03
CA LEU A 13 -10.14 11.99 18.95
C LEU A 13 -8.68 12.39 18.69
N PRO A 14 -8.06 11.92 17.60
CA PRO A 14 -6.71 12.31 17.28
C PRO A 14 -6.66 13.83 17.01
N GLN A 15 -5.51 14.43 17.30
CA GLN A 15 -5.29 15.83 16.97
C GLN A 15 -5.44 16.05 15.46
N LYS A 16 -6.10 17.14 15.07
CA LYS A 16 -6.25 17.47 13.65
C LYS A 16 -4.89 17.82 13.06
N LEU A 17 -4.61 17.28 11.86
CA LEU A 17 -3.45 17.70 11.08
C LEU A 17 -3.63 19.15 10.57
N PRO A 18 -2.56 19.97 10.51
CA PRO A 18 -1.21 19.69 11.02
C PRO A 18 -1.11 19.87 12.55
N PHE A 19 -0.28 19.07 13.21
CA PHE A 19 0.07 19.23 14.62
C PHE A 19 1.59 19.28 14.79
N ASP A 20 2.07 19.82 15.92
CA ASP A 20 3.50 19.83 16.23
C ASP A 20 3.99 18.39 16.46
N TYR A 21 4.80 17.91 15.52
CA TYR A 21 5.40 16.59 15.53
C TYR A 21 6.90 16.62 15.85
N THR A 22 7.46 17.77 16.26
CA THR A 22 8.91 17.95 16.47
C THR A 22 9.47 16.92 17.47
N SER A 23 8.71 16.61 18.51
CA SER A 23 9.07 15.60 19.52
C SER A 23 9.19 14.18 18.95
N ILE A 24 8.45 13.85 17.88
CA ILE A 24 8.48 12.52 17.25
C ILE A 24 9.75 12.37 16.41
N TYR A 25 10.10 13.38 15.61
CA TYR A 25 11.27 13.30 14.72
C TYR A 25 12.59 13.56 15.44
N THR A 26 12.56 14.07 16.67
CA THR A 26 13.75 14.25 17.53
C THR A 26 13.97 13.08 18.50
N ASP A 27 13.04 12.11 18.57
CA ASP A 27 13.20 10.92 19.40
C ASP A 27 14.37 10.05 18.88
N PRO A 28 15.41 9.79 19.71
CA PRO A 28 16.56 8.98 19.32
C PRO A 28 16.21 7.57 18.83
N GLN A 29 15.14 6.94 19.35
CA GLN A 29 14.70 5.62 18.91
C GLN A 29 14.08 5.67 17.52
N ILE A 30 13.24 6.67 17.26
CA ILE A 30 12.64 6.89 15.93
C ILE A 30 13.75 7.16 14.92
N ILE A 31 14.68 8.07 15.24
CA ILE A 31 15.84 8.35 14.38
C ILE A 31 16.59 7.05 14.05
N LYS A 32 16.93 6.24 15.07
CA LYS A 32 17.64 4.97 14.87
C LYS A 32 16.88 4.00 13.96
N LEU A 33 15.57 3.84 14.17
CA LEU A 33 14.75 2.93 13.37
C LEU A 33 14.62 3.44 11.92
N THR A 34 14.35 4.73 11.72
CA THR A 34 14.25 5.35 10.40
C THR A 34 15.58 5.29 9.66
N THR A 35 16.71 5.55 10.32
CA THR A 35 18.04 5.41 9.71
C THR A 35 18.28 3.97 9.25
N ARG A 36 17.95 2.96 10.06
CA ARG A 36 18.08 1.56 9.66
C ARG A 36 17.18 1.21 8.47
N ALA A 37 15.94 1.69 8.46
CA ALA A 37 15.01 1.49 7.36
C ALA A 37 15.53 2.13 6.07
N ASN A 38 16.00 3.38 6.13
CA ASN A 38 16.55 4.10 4.99
C ASN A 38 17.79 3.40 4.41
N ILE A 39 18.69 2.89 5.27
CA ILE A 39 19.85 2.11 4.81
C ILE A 39 19.41 0.83 4.09
N ALA A 40 18.43 0.11 4.64
CA ALA A 40 17.91 -1.11 4.02
C ALA A 40 17.27 -0.83 2.65
N ILE A 41 16.47 0.24 2.54
CA ILE A 41 15.86 0.69 1.30
C ILE A 41 16.93 1.09 0.28
N GLY A 42 17.89 1.95 0.65
CA GLY A 42 18.95 2.39 -0.26
C GLY A 42 19.86 1.24 -0.72
N THR A 43 20.10 0.25 0.16
CA THR A 43 20.83 -0.97 -0.22
C THR A 43 20.03 -1.77 -1.26
N TYR A 44 18.72 -1.90 -1.08
CA TYR A 44 17.84 -2.57 -2.03
C TYR A 44 17.77 -1.84 -3.37
N GLU A 45 17.62 -0.51 -3.36
CA GLU A 45 17.65 0.32 -4.57
C GLU A 45 18.97 0.13 -5.34
N GLY A 46 20.12 0.16 -4.65
CA GLY A 46 21.41 -0.09 -5.27
C GLY A 46 21.55 -1.48 -5.91
N PHE A 47 20.94 -2.52 -5.32
CA PHE A 47 20.89 -3.84 -5.95
C PHE A 47 20.05 -3.84 -7.23
N LEU A 48 18.90 -3.16 -7.21
CA LEU A 48 18.00 -3.10 -8.36
C LEU A 48 18.63 -2.36 -9.56
N GLU A 49 19.45 -1.32 -9.33
CA GLU A 49 20.14 -0.59 -10.40
C GLU A 49 21.05 -1.48 -11.25
N SER A 50 21.54 -2.60 -10.70
CA SER A 50 22.41 -3.54 -11.43
C SER A 50 21.66 -4.54 -12.31
N ILE A 51 20.32 -4.58 -12.24
CA ILE A 51 19.48 -5.59 -12.90
C ILE A 51 18.87 -5.01 -14.18
N ILE A 52 18.96 -5.78 -15.27
CA ILE A 52 18.43 -5.39 -16.60
C ILE A 52 16.93 -5.08 -16.54
N ASN A 53 16.17 -5.84 -15.76
CA ASN A 53 14.74 -5.63 -15.54
C ASN A 53 14.38 -5.80 -14.06
N PRO A 54 14.42 -4.71 -13.26
CA PRO A 54 14.08 -4.74 -11.83
C PRO A 54 12.66 -5.24 -11.53
N MET A 55 11.73 -5.07 -12.48
CA MET A 55 10.33 -5.49 -12.32
C MET A 55 10.16 -6.98 -12.14
N LEU A 56 11.13 -7.81 -12.58
CA LEU A 56 11.13 -9.25 -12.32
C LEU A 56 11.19 -9.57 -10.82
N LEU A 57 11.85 -8.73 -10.03
CA LEU A 57 11.94 -8.89 -8.57
C LEU A 57 10.86 -8.11 -7.83
N ILE A 58 10.43 -6.96 -8.36
CA ILE A 58 9.41 -6.11 -7.73
C ILE A 58 8.01 -6.71 -7.89
N SER A 59 7.68 -7.29 -9.05
CA SER A 59 6.32 -7.78 -9.34
C SER A 59 5.82 -8.86 -8.36
N PRO A 60 6.62 -9.87 -7.95
CA PRO A 60 6.21 -10.82 -6.93
C PRO A 60 5.94 -10.17 -5.57
N LEU A 61 6.75 -9.18 -5.17
CA LEU A 61 6.57 -8.44 -3.92
C LEU A 61 5.27 -7.64 -3.92
N LEU A 62 4.98 -6.96 -5.03
CA LEU A 62 3.71 -6.23 -5.22
C LEU A 62 2.51 -7.18 -5.17
N SER A 63 2.65 -8.38 -5.73
CA SER A 63 1.59 -9.40 -5.71
C SER A 63 1.36 -9.92 -4.30
N GLN A 64 2.44 -10.16 -3.54
CA GLN A 64 2.36 -10.55 -2.15
C GLN A 64 1.72 -9.45 -1.29
N GLU A 65 2.10 -8.19 -1.49
CA GLU A 65 1.52 -7.06 -0.76
C GLU A 65 0.03 -6.92 -1.05
N ALA A 66 -0.39 -7.01 -2.31
CA ALA A 66 -1.80 -6.93 -2.68
C ALA A 66 -2.65 -8.04 -2.03
N VAL A 67 -2.10 -9.27 -1.95
CA VAL A 67 -2.74 -10.38 -1.24
C VAL A 67 -2.83 -10.11 0.26
N LEU A 68 -1.75 -9.62 0.87
CA LEU A 68 -1.72 -9.33 2.31
C LEU A 68 -2.70 -8.20 2.68
N SER A 69 -2.75 -7.14 1.88
CA SER A 69 -3.69 -6.03 2.06
C SER A 69 -5.15 -6.49 1.94
N SER A 70 -5.48 -7.23 0.87
CA SER A 70 -6.86 -7.75 0.69
C SER A 70 -7.25 -8.71 1.81
N LYS A 71 -6.29 -9.48 2.35
CA LYS A 71 -6.52 -10.37 3.50
C LYS A 71 -6.88 -9.62 4.79
N LEU A 72 -6.41 -8.38 4.97
CA LEU A 72 -6.83 -7.54 6.09
C LEU A 72 -8.30 -7.09 5.95
N GLU A 73 -8.81 -7.02 4.72
CA GLU A 73 -10.21 -6.67 4.41
C GLU A 73 -11.15 -7.88 4.40
N GLY A 74 -10.59 -9.09 4.43
CA GLY A 74 -11.34 -10.33 4.64
C GLY A 74 -11.25 -11.35 3.50
N THR A 75 -10.42 -11.11 2.47
CA THR A 75 -10.21 -12.11 1.41
C THR A 75 -9.41 -13.31 1.92
N HIS A 76 -9.74 -14.51 1.45
CA HIS A 76 -9.05 -15.76 1.80
C HIS A 76 -8.03 -16.23 0.75
N ALA A 77 -8.10 -15.66 -0.46
CA ALA A 77 -7.17 -15.91 -1.55
C ALA A 77 -5.70 -15.80 -1.14
N THR A 78 -4.88 -16.73 -1.64
CA THR A 78 -3.44 -16.78 -1.38
C THR A 78 -2.62 -16.31 -2.58
N LEU A 79 -1.32 -16.04 -2.37
CA LEU A 79 -0.40 -15.77 -3.46
C LEU A 79 -0.35 -16.92 -4.47
N LYS A 80 -0.45 -18.16 -4.01
CA LYS A 80 -0.47 -19.34 -4.88
C LYS A 80 -1.72 -19.34 -5.77
N ASP A 81 -2.86 -18.93 -5.24
CA ASP A 81 -4.12 -18.85 -5.98
C ASP A 81 -4.03 -17.78 -7.08
N LEU A 82 -3.51 -16.60 -6.74
CA LEU A 82 -3.25 -15.53 -7.70
C LEU A 82 -2.30 -15.98 -8.82
N LEU A 83 -1.15 -16.58 -8.47
CA LEU A 83 -0.16 -17.03 -9.46
C LEU A 83 -0.72 -18.12 -10.38
N ASN A 84 -1.50 -19.07 -9.84
CA ASN A 84 -2.15 -20.08 -10.66
C ASN A 84 -3.20 -19.46 -11.59
N TYR A 85 -3.98 -18.51 -11.09
CA TYR A 85 -4.96 -17.79 -11.89
C TYR A 85 -4.30 -17.02 -13.04
N GLU A 86 -3.21 -16.28 -12.78
CA GLU A 86 -2.45 -15.56 -13.80
C GLU A 86 -1.81 -16.48 -14.83
N ALA A 87 -1.42 -17.70 -14.42
CA ALA A 87 -0.91 -18.73 -15.31
C ALA A 87 -2.00 -19.43 -16.15
N GLY A 88 -3.28 -19.08 -15.95
CA GLY A 88 -4.42 -19.71 -16.64
C GLY A 88 -4.81 -21.08 -16.07
N ASN A 89 -4.30 -21.46 -14.90
CA ASN A 89 -4.68 -22.69 -14.22
C ASN A 89 -6.05 -22.53 -13.53
N LYS A 90 -6.72 -23.67 -13.28
CA LYS A 90 -7.93 -23.69 -12.46
C LYS A 90 -7.56 -23.43 -10.99
N VAL A 91 -8.36 -22.58 -10.35
CA VAL A 91 -8.22 -22.22 -8.93
C VAL A 91 -9.58 -22.38 -8.26
N ASP A 92 -9.57 -22.94 -7.05
CA ASP A 92 -10.77 -23.20 -6.25
C ASP A 92 -10.96 -22.08 -5.21
N ILE A 93 -11.12 -20.85 -5.71
CA ILE A 93 -11.37 -19.66 -4.91
C ILE A 93 -12.45 -18.83 -5.59
N GLU A 94 -13.18 -18.03 -4.81
CA GLU A 94 -14.17 -17.13 -5.36
C GLU A 94 -13.51 -16.11 -6.29
N ARG A 95 -14.10 -15.90 -7.48
CA ARG A 95 -13.54 -14.98 -8.48
C ARG A 95 -13.47 -13.55 -7.96
N ASP A 96 -14.40 -13.16 -7.09
CA ASP A 96 -14.46 -11.81 -6.55
C ASP A 96 -13.27 -11.51 -5.63
N GLU A 97 -12.79 -12.49 -4.85
CA GLU A 97 -11.58 -12.33 -4.04
C GLU A 97 -10.33 -12.11 -4.91
N LEU A 98 -10.20 -12.86 -6.02
CA LEU A 98 -9.09 -12.64 -6.97
C LEU A 98 -9.21 -11.29 -7.68
N HIS A 99 -10.42 -10.89 -8.04
CA HIS A 99 -10.65 -9.58 -8.65
C HIS A 99 -10.28 -8.43 -7.72
N GLU A 100 -10.52 -8.56 -6.42
CA GLU A 100 -10.14 -7.57 -5.42
C GLU A 100 -8.61 -7.34 -5.43
N ILE A 101 -7.84 -8.42 -5.35
CA ILE A 101 -6.37 -8.38 -5.40
C ILE A 101 -5.86 -7.78 -6.72
N ILE A 102 -6.47 -8.17 -7.85
CA ILE A 102 -6.12 -7.65 -9.17
C ILE A 102 -6.44 -6.15 -9.27
N ASN A 103 -7.60 -5.73 -8.75
CA ASN A 103 -8.02 -4.34 -8.75
C ASN A 103 -7.12 -3.49 -7.85
N TYR A 104 -6.70 -4.01 -6.69
CA TYR A 104 -5.70 -3.37 -5.85
C TYR A 104 -4.40 -3.10 -6.62
N ARG A 105 -3.87 -4.11 -7.34
CA ARG A 105 -2.65 -3.93 -8.15
C ARG A 105 -2.83 -2.92 -9.26
N LYS A 106 -3.95 -2.97 -9.98
CA LYS A 106 -4.28 -1.99 -11.01
C LYS A 106 -4.35 -0.58 -10.43
N ALA A 107 -4.95 -0.42 -9.24
CA ALA A 107 -5.02 0.86 -8.53
C ALA A 107 -3.65 1.39 -8.14
N LEU A 108 -2.80 0.51 -7.62
CA LEU A 108 -1.44 0.88 -7.25
C LEU A 108 -0.64 1.37 -8.45
N PHE A 109 -0.62 0.62 -9.56
CA PHE A 109 0.08 1.04 -10.78
C PHE A 109 -0.50 2.31 -11.39
N TYR A 110 -1.83 2.42 -11.45
CA TYR A 110 -2.49 3.63 -11.92
C TYR A 110 -2.08 4.85 -11.09
N ALA A 111 -2.06 4.73 -9.76
CA ALA A 111 -1.64 5.81 -8.88
C ALA A 111 -0.15 6.15 -9.08
N LEU A 112 0.74 5.16 -9.16
CA LEU A 112 2.18 5.37 -9.38
C LEU A 112 2.49 6.11 -10.69
N GLU A 113 1.76 5.79 -11.77
CA GLU A 113 1.95 6.43 -13.08
C GLU A 113 1.38 7.85 -13.15
N ASN A 114 0.31 8.13 -12.39
CA ASN A 114 -0.47 9.34 -12.55
C ASN A 114 -0.35 10.34 -11.41
N ILE A 115 0.19 9.97 -10.24
CA ILE A 115 0.34 10.89 -9.10
C ILE A 115 1.55 11.81 -9.30
N SER A 116 1.36 13.12 -9.08
CA SER A 116 2.47 14.06 -9.05
C SER A 116 3.12 14.11 -7.67
N THR A 117 4.44 14.29 -7.65
CA THR A 117 5.17 14.56 -6.41
C THR A 117 5.19 16.06 -6.13
N ILE A 118 5.15 16.44 -4.85
CA ILE A 118 5.06 17.84 -4.39
C ILE A 118 6.16 18.74 -5.00
N ASN A 119 7.34 18.18 -5.29
CA ASN A 119 8.49 18.93 -5.78
C ASN A 119 8.59 19.03 -7.31
N ASN A 120 7.65 18.44 -8.05
CA ASN A 120 7.77 18.26 -9.49
C ASN A 120 6.69 19.06 -10.23
N ILE A 121 6.91 20.38 -10.30
CA ILE A 121 5.97 21.39 -10.82
C ILE A 121 5.72 21.21 -12.34
N ASP A 122 6.66 20.56 -13.05
CA ASP A 122 6.58 20.33 -14.50
C ASP A 122 5.87 19.00 -14.88
N SER A 123 5.45 18.22 -13.89
CA SER A 123 4.86 16.90 -14.12
C SER A 123 3.38 16.99 -14.49
N LYS A 124 2.98 16.37 -15.60
CA LYS A 124 1.56 16.16 -16.02
C LYS A 124 0.73 15.30 -15.03
N GLY A 125 1.32 14.90 -13.90
CA GLY A 125 0.69 14.09 -12.86
C GLY A 125 -0.33 14.88 -12.05
N LEU A 126 -1.11 14.15 -11.27
CA LEU A 126 -2.21 14.66 -10.47
C LEU A 126 -1.87 14.72 -8.99
N PRO A 127 -2.28 15.78 -8.29
CA PRO A 127 -2.20 15.76 -6.84
C PRO A 127 -3.09 14.65 -6.29
N LEU A 128 -2.79 14.19 -5.08
CA LEU A 128 -3.65 13.26 -4.34
C LEU A 128 -5.05 13.87 -4.26
N SER A 129 -5.97 13.29 -5.03
CA SER A 129 -7.30 13.82 -5.28
C SER A 129 -8.24 12.67 -5.61
N ASN A 130 -9.54 12.94 -5.55
CA ASN A 130 -10.56 11.96 -5.94
C ASN A 130 -10.36 11.42 -7.37
N ARG A 131 -9.65 12.15 -8.23
CA ARG A 131 -9.34 11.70 -9.60
C ARG A 131 -8.31 10.58 -9.65
N ILE A 132 -7.38 10.53 -8.68
CA ILE A 132 -6.42 9.42 -8.51
C ILE A 132 -7.04 8.28 -7.70
N ILE A 133 -7.78 8.62 -6.64
CA ILE A 133 -8.39 7.63 -5.73
C ILE A 133 -9.47 6.82 -6.45
N ARG A 134 -10.21 7.45 -7.36
CA ARG A 134 -11.22 6.78 -8.16
C ARG A 134 -10.55 6.24 -9.42
N LEU A 135 -10.31 4.93 -9.44
CA LEU A 135 -9.92 4.24 -10.67
C LEU A 135 -10.91 4.62 -11.78
N PRO A 136 -10.47 5.01 -12.98
CA PRO A 136 -11.39 5.10 -14.10
C PRO A 136 -12.00 3.71 -14.31
N ALA A 137 -13.30 3.60 -14.10
CA ALA A 137 -14.06 2.41 -14.48
C ALA A 137 -13.81 2.18 -15.97
N LYS A 138 -13.19 1.05 -16.31
CA LYS A 138 -13.01 0.61 -17.68
C LYS A 138 -13.65 -0.74 -17.85
#